data_AF-A0A1U8L1F3-F1
#
_entry.id   AF-A0A1U8L1F3-F1
#
_cell.length_a   1.000
_cell.length_b   1.000
_cell.length_c   1.000
_cell.angle_alpha   90.00
_cell.angle_beta   90.00
_cell.angle_gamma   90.00
#
_symmetry.space_group_name_H-M   'P 1'
#
loop_
_entity.id
_entity.type
_entity.pdbx_description
1 polymer ?
#
loop_
_entity_poly.entity_id
_entity_poly.type
_entity_poly.pdbx_seq_one_letter_code
_entity_poly.pdbx_strand_id
1 'polypeptide(L)'
;MCRIYVAQLATQGKLLLWGAKINSLIDKGQIWRLATYSLLHANIGHLMVNCYSLNSIGPTVENLSGPRRFLAVYLTSAISSAATSYWFCKAPAVGASGAIFGLVGSVAVFVMRHRYMIRDAKEDLQHIAQVIFLNMVIGLMSRGIDNWGHLGGLLGGAAVSWLIGPAWKYESMASDGRRIFSDQPPLFYLTDRKWKP
;
A
#
# COMPACT_ATOMS: atom_id res chain seq x y z
N MET A 1 -5.16 12.14 -7.68
CA MET A 1 -6.26 11.28 -8.18
C MET A 1 -7.35 12.08 -8.90
N CYS A 2 -7.91 13.15 -8.30
CA CYS A 2 -8.99 13.93 -8.93
C CYS A 2 -8.66 14.46 -10.34
N ARG A 3 -7.45 14.99 -10.56
CA ARG A 3 -7.01 15.47 -11.89
C ARG A 3 -7.02 14.36 -12.96
N ILE A 4 -6.61 13.14 -12.59
CA ILE A 4 -6.63 11.98 -13.49
C ILE A 4 -8.08 11.58 -13.79
N TYR A 5 -8.96 11.59 -12.79
CA TYR A 5 -10.37 11.29 -13.00
C TYR A 5 -11.04 12.31 -13.92
N VAL A 6 -10.73 13.61 -13.78
CA VAL A 6 -11.19 14.64 -14.74
C VAL A 6 -10.68 14.32 -16.16
N ALA A 7 -9.44 13.90 -16.33
CA ALA A 7 -8.92 13.46 -17.62
C ALA A 7 -9.64 12.18 -18.14
N GLN A 8 -10.05 11.26 -17.27
CA GLN A 8 -10.86 10.09 -17.67
C GLN A 8 -12.21 10.51 -18.24
N LEU A 9 -12.86 11.50 -17.62
CA LEU A 9 -14.12 12.06 -18.11
C LEU A 9 -13.93 12.81 -19.43
N ALA A 10 -12.91 13.67 -19.51
CA ALA A 10 -12.61 14.44 -20.72
C ALA A 10 -12.28 13.54 -21.93
N THR A 11 -11.70 12.37 -21.69
CA THR A 11 -11.37 11.39 -22.74
C THR A 11 -12.49 10.39 -23.02
N GLN A 12 -13.68 10.56 -22.44
CA GLN A 12 -14.83 9.67 -22.61
C GLN A 12 -14.48 8.19 -22.36
N GLY A 13 -13.66 7.91 -21.35
CA GLY A 13 -13.26 6.55 -20.97
C GLY A 13 -12.09 5.96 -21.77
N LYS A 14 -11.55 6.63 -22.79
CA LYS A 14 -10.34 6.14 -23.51
C LYS A 14 -9.15 5.97 -22.57
N LEU A 15 -8.94 6.91 -21.63
CA LEU A 15 -7.88 6.81 -20.64
C LEU A 15 -8.03 5.59 -19.73
N LEU A 16 -9.28 5.20 -19.43
CA LEU A 16 -9.57 3.99 -18.67
C LEU A 16 -9.13 2.74 -19.46
N LEU A 17 -9.46 2.66 -20.75
CA LEU A 17 -9.02 1.56 -21.62
C LEU A 17 -7.49 1.50 -21.79
N TRP A 18 -6.79 2.64 -21.77
CA TRP A 18 -5.34 2.69 -21.92
C TRP A 18 -4.57 2.27 -20.66
N GLY A 19 -5.11 2.56 -19.47
CA GLY A 19 -4.40 2.30 -18.22
C GLY A 19 -4.98 1.19 -17.34
N ALA A 20 -6.21 0.71 -17.58
CA ALA A 20 -6.77 -0.35 -16.77
C ALA A 20 -5.92 -1.63 -16.86
N LYS A 21 -5.87 -2.38 -15.76
CA LYS A 21 -5.29 -3.72 -15.75
C LYS A 21 -6.21 -4.60 -16.58
N ILE A 22 -5.72 -5.06 -17.74
CA ILE A 22 -6.43 -5.95 -18.68
C ILE A 22 -5.45 -7.03 -19.08
N ASN A 23 -5.71 -8.28 -18.68
CA ASN A 23 -4.76 -9.40 -18.84
C ASN A 23 -4.34 -9.59 -20.30
N SER A 24 -5.29 -9.65 -21.22
CA SER A 24 -5.01 -9.88 -22.65
C SER A 24 -4.13 -8.81 -23.30
N LEU A 25 -4.05 -7.61 -22.74
CA LEU A 25 -3.17 -6.54 -23.21
C LEU A 25 -1.81 -6.58 -22.50
N ILE A 26 -1.78 -6.99 -21.23
CA ILE A 26 -0.54 -7.28 -20.51
C ILE A 26 0.22 -8.41 -21.20
N ASP A 27 -0.49 -9.46 -21.63
CA ASP A 27 0.07 -10.59 -22.39
C ASP A 27 0.72 -10.15 -23.71
N LYS A 28 0.25 -9.03 -24.27
CA LYS A 28 0.80 -8.40 -25.49
C LYS A 28 1.93 -7.40 -25.18
N GLY A 29 2.46 -7.39 -23.96
CA GLY A 29 3.59 -6.56 -23.55
C GLY A 29 3.22 -5.19 -22.98
N GLN A 30 1.95 -4.88 -22.73
CA GLN A 30 1.53 -3.59 -22.13
C GLN A 30 1.74 -3.56 -20.61
N ILE A 31 2.98 -3.79 -20.16
CA ILE A 31 3.35 -3.98 -18.74
C ILE A 31 3.11 -2.76 -17.86
N TRP A 32 3.04 -1.54 -18.43
CA TRP A 32 2.73 -0.32 -17.69
C TRP A 32 1.35 -0.38 -17.00
N ARG A 33 0.44 -1.22 -17.50
CA ARG A 33 -0.89 -1.46 -16.91
C ARG A 33 -0.82 -2.02 -15.49
N LEU A 34 0.30 -2.65 -15.12
CA LEU A 34 0.54 -3.11 -13.75
C LEU A 34 0.73 -1.94 -12.76
N ALA A 35 1.08 -0.75 -13.25
CA ALA A 35 1.23 0.45 -12.42
C ALA A 35 0.07 1.44 -12.62
N THR A 36 -0.31 1.70 -13.86
CA THR A 36 -1.23 2.80 -14.20
C THR A 36 -2.68 2.56 -13.76
N TYR A 37 -3.11 1.30 -13.61
CA TYR A 37 -4.47 0.97 -13.18
C TYR A 37 -4.84 1.60 -11.83
N SER A 38 -3.85 1.77 -10.95
CA SER A 38 -4.02 2.32 -9.60
C SER A 38 -4.38 3.82 -9.59
N LEU A 39 -4.16 4.52 -10.71
CA LEU A 39 -4.48 5.95 -10.85
C LEU A 39 -5.90 6.19 -11.37
N LEU A 40 -6.52 5.16 -11.96
CA LEU A 40 -7.81 5.24 -12.63
C LEU A 40 -8.94 4.82 -11.69
N HIS A 41 -10.13 5.38 -11.89
CA HIS A 41 -11.31 5.02 -11.10
C HIS A 41 -12.52 4.78 -12.00
N ALA A 42 -13.37 3.82 -11.61
CA ALA A 42 -14.53 3.39 -12.40
C ALA A 42 -15.68 4.41 -12.37
N ASN A 43 -15.84 5.13 -11.25
CA ASN A 43 -16.87 6.13 -11.03
C ASN A 43 -16.48 7.07 -9.87
N ILE A 44 -17.28 8.11 -9.65
CA ILE A 44 -17.01 9.14 -8.64
C ILE A 44 -17.09 8.58 -7.22
N GLY A 45 -18.02 7.68 -6.92
CA GLY A 45 -18.12 7.02 -5.62
C GLY A 45 -16.86 6.23 -5.29
N HIS A 46 -16.38 5.44 -6.26
CA HIS A 46 -15.14 4.69 -6.14
C HIS A 46 -13.93 5.64 -5.91
N LEU A 47 -13.86 6.77 -6.61
CA LEU A 47 -12.82 7.79 -6.35
C LEU A 47 -12.92 8.35 -4.93
N MET A 48 -14.11 8.74 -4.47
CA MET A 48 -14.31 9.34 -3.15
C MET A 48 -13.89 8.40 -2.03
N VAL A 49 -14.27 7.12 -2.11
CA VAL A 49 -13.86 6.10 -1.13
C VAL A 49 -12.34 5.95 -1.11
N ASN A 50 -11.67 5.85 -2.27
CA ASN A 50 -10.21 5.74 -2.31
C ASN A 50 -9.51 7.00 -1.77
N CYS A 51 -10.01 8.20 -2.11
CA CYS A 51 -9.47 9.44 -1.57
C CYS A 51 -9.63 9.51 -0.05
N TYR A 52 -10.79 9.13 0.47
CA TYR A 52 -11.04 9.08 1.92
C TYR A 52 -10.11 8.07 2.60
N SER A 53 -10.03 6.84 2.10
CA SER A 53 -9.17 5.80 2.66
C SER A 53 -7.69 6.19 2.59
N LEU A 54 -7.23 6.74 1.47
CA LEU A 54 -5.85 7.21 1.33
C LEU A 54 -5.56 8.37 2.27
N ASN A 55 -6.49 9.31 2.46
CA ASN A 55 -6.32 10.41 3.41
C ASN A 55 -6.33 9.92 4.87
N SER A 56 -7.01 8.81 5.16
CA SER A 56 -7.05 8.22 6.51
C SER A 56 -5.74 7.51 6.88
N ILE A 57 -5.13 6.76 5.95
CA ILE A 57 -3.95 5.94 6.23
C ILE A 57 -2.63 6.57 5.76
N GLY A 58 -2.68 7.36 4.69
CA GLY A 58 -1.50 7.91 4.02
C GLY A 58 -0.66 8.80 4.93
N PRO A 59 -1.25 9.82 5.59
CA PRO A 59 -0.53 10.67 6.53
C PRO A 59 0.14 9.89 7.66
N THR A 60 -0.50 8.83 8.16
CA THR A 60 0.09 7.95 9.19
C THR A 60 1.34 7.27 8.68
N VAL A 61 1.30 6.63 7.51
CA VAL A 61 2.48 5.96 6.94
C VAL A 61 3.59 6.95 6.60
N GLU A 62 3.25 8.11 6.04
CA GLU A 62 4.19 9.17 5.71
C GLU A 62 4.86 9.75 6.96
N ASN A 63 4.12 10.00 8.04
CA ASN A 63 4.69 10.48 9.30
C ASN A 63 5.60 9.46 9.97
N LEU A 64 5.25 8.17 9.90
CA LEU A 64 6.05 7.09 10.49
C LEU A 64 7.33 6.82 9.70
N SER A 65 7.25 6.83 8.37
CA SER A 65 8.32 6.29 7.51
C SER A 65 8.99 7.34 6.62
N GLY A 66 8.43 8.53 6.53
CA GLY A 66 8.82 9.58 5.59
C GLY A 66 8.29 9.36 4.16
N PRO A 67 8.34 10.41 3.32
CA PRO A 67 7.72 10.43 1.99
C PRO A 67 8.33 9.40 1.02
N ARG A 68 9.64 9.14 1.11
CA ARG A 68 10.32 8.20 0.21
C ARG A 68 9.85 6.77 0.42
N ARG A 69 9.73 6.34 1.68
CA ARG A 69 9.26 5.00 2.03
C ARG A 69 7.76 4.85 1.79
N PHE A 70 6.98 5.89 2.09
CA PHE A 70 5.58 5.95 1.71
C PHE A 70 5.38 5.69 0.21
N LEU A 71 6.12 6.42 -0.64
CA LEU A 71 6.02 6.26 -2.08
C LEU A 71 6.47 4.87 -2.55
N ALA A 72 7.58 4.36 -2.00
CA ALA A 72 8.06 3.02 -2.31
C ALA A 72 7.00 1.95 -1.97
N VAL A 73 6.46 1.97 -0.75
CA VAL A 73 5.40 1.05 -0.31
C VAL A 73 4.17 1.20 -1.21
N TYR A 74 3.71 2.41 -1.50
CA TYR A 74 2.53 2.63 -2.34
C TYR A 74 2.70 2.03 -3.74
N LEU A 75 3.82 2.32 -4.41
CA LEU A 75 4.08 1.87 -5.78
C LEU A 75 4.29 0.35 -5.85
N THR A 76 5.05 -0.23 -4.93
CA THR A 76 5.26 -1.68 -4.90
C THR A 76 3.98 -2.43 -4.56
N SER A 77 3.14 -1.86 -3.70
CA SER A 77 1.83 -2.42 -3.37
C SER A 77 0.88 -2.38 -4.57
N ALA A 78 0.87 -1.29 -5.35
CA ALA A 78 0.11 -1.20 -6.59
C ALA A 78 0.56 -2.29 -7.59
N ILE A 79 1.87 -2.44 -7.79
CA ILE A 79 2.41 -3.45 -8.73
C ILE A 79 2.10 -4.87 -8.23
N SER A 80 2.33 -5.16 -6.95
CA SER A 80 2.04 -6.47 -6.34
C SER A 80 0.55 -6.81 -6.40
N SER A 81 -0.31 -5.81 -6.19
CA SER A 81 -1.75 -5.91 -6.35
C SER A 81 -2.13 -6.27 -7.78
N ALA A 82 -1.64 -5.54 -8.78
CA ALA A 82 -1.90 -5.85 -10.19
C ALA A 82 -1.35 -7.22 -10.60
N ALA A 83 -0.16 -7.60 -10.13
CA ALA A 83 0.44 -8.89 -10.42
C ALA A 83 -0.37 -10.04 -9.83
N THR A 84 -0.79 -9.93 -8.57
CA THR A 84 -1.63 -10.95 -7.92
C THR A 84 -2.99 -11.05 -8.60
N SER A 85 -3.61 -9.89 -8.87
CA SER A 85 -4.83 -9.81 -9.68
C SER A 85 -4.66 -10.44 -11.06
N TYR A 86 -3.54 -10.24 -11.74
CA TYR A 86 -3.29 -10.80 -13.06
C TYR A 86 -3.37 -12.33 -13.07
N TRP A 87 -2.79 -12.98 -12.06
CA TRP A 87 -2.80 -14.44 -11.95
C TRP A 87 -4.15 -15.03 -11.52
N PHE A 88 -4.86 -14.36 -10.62
CA PHE A 88 -6.05 -14.94 -9.96
C PHE A 88 -7.39 -14.32 -10.35
N CYS A 89 -7.39 -13.17 -11.03
CA CYS A 89 -8.59 -12.46 -11.48
C CYS A 89 -8.48 -12.05 -12.96
N LYS A 90 -9.32 -12.62 -13.82
CA LYS A 90 -9.31 -12.30 -15.26
C LYS A 90 -10.02 -10.98 -15.60
N ALA A 91 -10.86 -10.47 -14.69
CA ALA A 91 -11.63 -9.26 -14.92
C ALA A 91 -10.71 -8.02 -15.01
N PRO A 92 -11.09 -7.00 -15.81
CA PRO A 92 -10.41 -5.72 -15.80
C PRO A 92 -10.46 -5.07 -14.41
N ALA A 93 -9.37 -4.41 -14.00
CA ALA A 93 -9.29 -3.74 -12.71
C ALA A 93 -8.77 -2.30 -12.85
N VAL A 94 -9.30 -1.42 -12.01
CA VAL A 94 -8.85 -0.02 -11.80
C VAL A 94 -9.02 0.33 -10.31
N GLY A 95 -8.26 1.30 -9.82
CA GLY A 95 -8.44 1.86 -8.50
C GLY A 95 -7.21 1.73 -7.61
N ALA A 96 -7.05 2.71 -6.72
CA ALA A 96 -5.92 2.80 -5.80
C ALA A 96 -5.99 1.80 -4.63
N SER A 97 -7.11 1.10 -4.46
CA SER A 97 -7.41 0.31 -3.26
C SER A 97 -6.36 -0.76 -2.96
N GLY A 98 -5.80 -1.43 -3.97
CA GLY A 98 -4.68 -2.35 -3.78
C GLY A 98 -3.45 -1.70 -3.13
N ALA A 99 -3.09 -0.49 -3.57
CA ALA A 99 -1.99 0.27 -2.97
C ALA A 99 -2.31 0.70 -1.52
N ILE A 100 -3.56 1.10 -1.27
CA ILE A 100 -4.05 1.48 0.07
C ILE A 100 -4.01 0.30 1.03
N PHE A 101 -4.40 -0.90 0.60
CA PHE A 101 -4.24 -2.13 1.39
C PHE A 101 -2.78 -2.40 1.75
N GLY A 102 -1.84 -2.09 0.85
CA GLY A 102 -0.42 -2.16 1.14
C GLY A 102 0.05 -1.16 2.19
N LEU A 103 -0.51 0.06 2.21
CA LEU A 103 -0.26 1.03 3.29
C LEU A 103 -0.79 0.51 4.64
N VAL A 104 -1.96 -0.12 4.66
CA VAL A 104 -2.49 -0.78 5.87
C VAL A 104 -1.54 -1.89 6.34
N GLY A 105 -1.03 -2.71 5.40
CA GLY A 105 0.01 -3.72 5.69
C GLY A 105 1.29 -3.11 6.26
N SER A 106 1.69 -1.94 5.77
CA SER A 106 2.85 -1.22 6.32
C SER A 106 2.63 -0.75 7.76
N VAL A 107 1.44 -0.25 8.09
CA VAL A 107 1.12 0.09 9.49
C VAL A 107 1.11 -1.15 10.37
N ALA A 108 0.54 -2.27 9.90
CA ALA A 108 0.57 -3.53 10.65
C ALA A 108 2.00 -3.98 10.97
N VAL A 109 2.91 -3.94 9.97
CA VAL A 109 4.33 -4.24 10.15
C VAL A 109 4.97 -3.31 11.17
N PHE A 110 4.68 -2.01 11.09
CA PHE A 110 5.20 -1.04 12.03
C PHE A 110 4.76 -1.33 13.47
N VAL A 111 3.45 -1.51 13.70
CA VAL A 111 2.90 -1.78 15.04
C VAL A 111 3.43 -3.10 15.58
N MET A 112 3.48 -4.15 14.76
CA MET A 112 4.07 -5.45 15.14
C MET A 112 5.52 -5.31 15.61
N ARG A 113 6.33 -4.54 14.88
CA ARG A 113 7.76 -4.33 15.17
C ARG A 113 7.97 -3.53 16.45
N HIS A 114 7.11 -2.56 16.73
CA HIS A 114 7.25 -1.64 17.87
C HIS A 114 6.21 -1.88 18.98
N ARG A 115 5.64 -3.08 19.05
CA ARG A 115 4.56 -3.44 20.00
C ARG A 115 4.87 -3.20 21.48
N TYR A 116 6.16 -3.15 21.84
CA TYR A 116 6.61 -2.89 23.21
C TYR A 116 6.80 -1.38 23.50
N MET A 117 6.79 -0.54 22.47
CA MET A 117 6.93 0.91 22.55
C MET A 117 5.59 1.62 22.39
N ILE A 118 4.60 0.95 21.81
CA ILE A 118 3.25 1.46 21.57
C ILE A 118 2.33 0.93 22.67
N ARG A 119 1.66 1.83 23.39
CA ARG A 119 0.81 1.48 24.55
C ARG A 119 -0.34 0.55 24.17
N ASP A 120 -1.04 0.87 23.08
CA ASP A 120 -2.29 0.24 22.65
C ASP A 120 -2.07 -0.62 21.38
N ALA A 121 -0.89 -1.25 21.26
CA ALA A 121 -0.46 -1.95 20.05
C ALA A 121 -1.37 -3.13 19.67
N LYS A 122 -1.96 -3.79 20.67
CA LYS A 122 -2.83 -4.95 20.45
C LYS A 122 -4.16 -4.50 19.88
N GLU A 123 -4.73 -3.44 20.44
CA GLU A 123 -5.97 -2.80 20.01
C GLU A 123 -5.80 -2.26 18.58
N ASP A 124 -4.69 -1.59 18.29
CA ASP A 124 -4.36 -1.11 16.94
C ASP A 124 -4.31 -2.26 15.91
N LEU A 125 -3.63 -3.37 16.24
CA LEU A 125 -3.59 -4.54 15.36
C LEU A 125 -4.95 -5.20 15.19
N GLN A 126 -5.78 -5.24 16.23
CA GLN A 126 -7.16 -5.75 16.15
C GLN A 126 -8.02 -4.87 15.24
N HIS A 127 -7.93 -3.55 15.36
CA HIS A 127 -8.63 -2.62 14.48
C HIS A 127 -8.17 -2.75 13.03
N ILE A 128 -6.86 -2.86 12.78
CA ILE A 128 -6.33 -3.11 11.44
C ILE A 128 -6.87 -4.43 10.88
N ALA A 129 -6.84 -5.51 11.66
CA ALA A 129 -7.35 -6.81 11.26
C ALA A 129 -8.87 -6.76 10.96
N GLN A 130 -9.66 -6.07 11.77
CA GLN A 130 -11.09 -5.85 11.54
C GLN A 130 -11.34 -5.09 10.23
N VAL A 131 -10.60 -4.01 9.98
CA VAL A 131 -10.72 -3.22 8.74
C VAL A 131 -10.39 -4.09 7.53
N ILE A 132 -9.30 -4.85 7.55
CA ILE A 132 -8.93 -5.77 6.47
C ILE A 132 -10.04 -6.81 6.27
N PHE A 133 -10.49 -7.46 7.35
CA PHE A 133 -11.50 -8.51 7.29
C PHE A 133 -12.82 -7.99 6.69
N LEU A 134 -13.33 -6.87 7.19
CA LEU A 134 -14.58 -6.27 6.71
C LEU A 134 -14.49 -5.88 5.24
N ASN A 135 -13.40 -5.24 4.81
CA ASN A 135 -13.25 -4.87 3.39
C ASN A 135 -13.16 -6.11 2.48
N MET A 136 -12.46 -7.17 2.92
CA MET A 136 -12.37 -8.42 2.16
C MET A 136 -13.75 -9.11 2.05
N VAL A 137 -14.53 -9.14 3.13
CA VAL A 137 -15.91 -9.69 3.13
C VAL A 137 -16.82 -8.89 2.19
N ILE A 138 -16.80 -7.55 2.29
CA ILE A 138 -17.54 -6.68 1.36
C ILE A 138 -17.13 -6.96 -0.09
N GLY A 139 -15.83 -7.17 -0.32
CA GLY A 139 -15.29 -7.51 -1.63
C GLY A 139 -15.79 -8.86 -2.16
N LEU A 140 -15.98 -9.86 -1.31
CA LEU A 140 -16.56 -11.16 -1.72
C LEU A 140 -18.03 -11.02 -2.13
N MET A 141 -18.74 -10.06 -1.53
CA MET A 141 -20.17 -9.82 -1.80
C MET A 141 -20.41 -8.91 -3.01
N SER A 142 -19.37 -8.29 -3.58
CA SER A 142 -19.48 -7.31 -4.65
C SER A 142 -18.81 -7.77 -5.94
N ARG A 143 -19.58 -7.85 -7.04
CA ARG A 143 -19.10 -8.32 -8.35
C ARG A 143 -18.08 -7.40 -9.06
N GLY A 144 -17.71 -6.27 -8.44
CA GLY A 144 -16.75 -5.29 -8.99
C GLY A 144 -15.49 -5.10 -8.14
N ILE A 145 -15.31 -5.87 -7.07
CA ILE A 145 -14.17 -5.73 -6.16
C ILE A 145 -13.17 -6.88 -6.41
N ASP A 146 -11.91 -6.50 -6.58
CA ASP A 146 -10.82 -7.44 -6.80
C ASP A 146 -10.08 -7.75 -5.49
N ASN A 147 -10.57 -8.77 -4.79
CA ASN A 147 -9.99 -9.23 -3.53
C ASN A 147 -8.57 -9.81 -3.70
N TRP A 148 -8.26 -10.39 -4.87
CA TRP A 148 -6.90 -10.85 -5.15
C TRP A 148 -5.94 -9.67 -5.29
N GLY A 149 -6.42 -8.59 -5.92
CA GLY A 149 -5.74 -7.30 -5.93
C GLY A 149 -5.50 -6.75 -4.52
N HIS A 150 -6.50 -6.77 -3.65
CA HIS A 150 -6.36 -6.29 -2.26
C HIS A 150 -5.37 -7.12 -1.45
N LEU A 151 -5.46 -8.45 -1.53
CA LEU A 151 -4.54 -9.35 -0.86
C LEU A 151 -3.10 -9.17 -1.35
N GLY A 152 -2.91 -9.10 -2.67
CA GLY A 152 -1.59 -8.87 -3.28
C GLY A 152 -0.98 -7.54 -2.88
N GLY A 153 -1.80 -6.50 -2.78
CA GLY A 153 -1.40 -5.18 -2.29
C GLY A 153 -0.98 -5.21 -0.83
N LEU A 154 -1.80 -5.81 0.04
CA LEU A 154 -1.53 -5.99 1.47
C LEU A 154 -0.20 -6.71 1.72
N LEU A 155 -0.01 -7.87 1.08
CA LEU A 155 1.19 -8.68 1.25
C LEU A 155 2.42 -8.01 0.66
N GLY A 156 2.29 -7.38 -0.52
CA GLY A 156 3.39 -6.65 -1.16
C GLY A 156 3.85 -5.45 -0.34
N GLY A 157 2.89 -4.67 0.19
CA GLY A 157 3.17 -3.53 1.06
C GLY A 157 3.80 -3.95 2.40
N ALA A 158 3.27 -5.01 3.02
CA ALA A 158 3.85 -5.58 4.23
C ALA A 158 5.29 -6.09 3.99
N ALA A 159 5.55 -6.79 2.89
CA ALA A 159 6.87 -7.30 2.56
C ALA A 159 7.89 -6.17 2.34
N VAL A 160 7.52 -5.13 1.58
CA VAL A 160 8.41 -3.99 1.35
C VAL A 160 8.62 -3.18 2.63
N SER A 161 7.56 -2.93 3.39
CA SER A 161 7.66 -2.27 4.70
C SER A 161 8.51 -3.07 5.69
N TRP A 162 8.47 -4.40 5.63
CA TRP A 162 9.37 -5.23 6.44
C TRP A 162 10.84 -4.95 6.10
N LEU A 163 11.18 -4.81 4.82
CA LEU A 163 12.55 -4.57 4.38
C LEU A 163 13.03 -3.14 4.64
N ILE A 164 12.23 -2.14 4.25
CA ILE A 164 12.66 -0.74 4.20
C ILE A 164 12.02 0.13 5.28
N GLY A 165 10.94 -0.34 5.90
CA GLY A 165 10.18 0.41 6.89
C GLY A 165 10.98 0.64 8.17
N PRO A 166 10.58 1.64 8.96
CA PRO A 166 11.34 2.07 10.12
C PRO A 166 11.50 0.94 11.13
N ALA A 167 12.69 0.88 11.74
CA ALA A 167 13.01 -0.05 12.82
C ALA A 167 13.72 0.74 13.92
N TRP A 168 12.92 1.36 14.77
CA TRP A 168 13.40 2.24 15.82
C TRP A 168 14.04 1.44 16.95
N LYS A 169 15.26 1.80 17.29
CA LYS A 169 15.98 1.33 18.48
C LYS A 169 16.20 2.51 19.40
N TYR A 170 15.96 2.31 20.68
CA TYR A 170 16.30 3.32 21.69
C TYR A 170 17.81 3.41 21.81
N GLU A 171 18.37 4.62 21.67
CA GLU A 171 19.81 4.84 21.81
C GLU A 171 20.16 5.47 23.15
N SER A 172 19.53 6.59 23.50
CA SER A 172 19.87 7.35 24.70
C SER A 172 18.77 8.34 25.08
N MET A 173 18.96 8.97 26.24
CA MET A 173 18.17 10.11 26.69
C MET A 173 19.00 11.38 26.47
N ALA A 174 18.46 12.34 25.72
CA ALA A 174 19.05 13.66 25.58
C ALA A 174 19.07 14.39 26.93
N SER A 175 19.93 15.41 27.05
CA SER A 175 20.06 16.22 28.27
C SER A 175 18.77 16.96 28.67
N ASP A 176 17.83 17.13 27.74
CA ASP A 176 16.50 17.72 27.97
C ASP A 176 15.40 16.68 28.26
N GLY A 177 15.77 15.40 28.39
CA GLY A 177 14.87 14.30 28.70
C GLY A 177 14.16 13.67 27.49
N ARG A 178 14.45 14.12 26.25
CA ARG A 178 13.92 13.45 25.05
C ARG A 178 14.60 12.09 24.84
N ARG A 179 13.82 11.07 24.49
CA ARG A 179 14.35 9.76 24.08
C ARG A 179 14.80 9.83 22.62
N ILE A 180 16.05 9.49 22.36
CA ILE A 180 16.64 9.45 21.03
C ILE A 180 16.47 8.03 20.49
N PHE A 181 15.94 7.92 19.27
CA PHE A 181 15.80 6.67 18.55
C PHE A 181 16.63 6.72 17.27
N SER A 182 17.34 5.64 16.96
CA SER A 182 17.87 5.44 15.62
C SER A 182 17.00 4.51 14.80
N ASP A 183 16.91 4.83 13.52
CA ASP A 183 16.21 4.03 12.54
C ASP A 183 17.18 3.13 11.77
N GLN A 184 17.07 1.82 11.98
CA GLN A 184 17.96 0.81 11.38
C GLN A 184 17.15 -0.24 10.60
N PRO A 185 16.61 0.11 9.42
CA PRO A 185 15.78 -0.81 8.65
C PRO A 185 16.56 -2.07 8.23
N PRO A 186 15.90 -3.25 8.15
CA PRO A 186 16.55 -4.51 7.83
C PRO A 186 17.36 -4.52 6.52
N LEU A 187 16.98 -3.71 5.54
CA LEU A 187 17.65 -3.63 4.25
C LEU A 187 19.17 -3.40 4.37
N PHE A 188 19.61 -2.55 5.30
CA PHE A 188 21.04 -2.23 5.43
C PHE A 188 21.87 -3.44 5.84
N TYR A 189 21.35 -4.35 6.67
CA TYR A 189 22.05 -5.59 7.04
C TYR A 189 22.19 -6.58 5.88
N LEU A 190 21.31 -6.50 4.88
CA LEU A 190 21.35 -7.37 3.70
C LEU A 190 22.31 -6.84 2.62
N THR A 191 22.49 -5.52 2.56
CA THR A 191 23.36 -4.85 1.59
C THR A 191 24.78 -4.63 2.11
N ASP A 192 24.94 -4.46 3.42
CA ASP A 192 26.25 -4.24 4.04
C ASP A 192 26.96 -5.57 4.30
N ARG A 193 27.63 -6.09 3.26
CA ARG A 193 28.69 -7.12 3.39
C ARG A 193 29.98 -6.58 4.04
N LYS A 194 29.97 -5.39 4.63
CA LYS A 194 31.16 -4.75 5.21
C LYS A 194 30.90 -4.20 6.60
N TRP A 195 30.85 -5.09 7.59
CA TRP A 195 31.54 -4.86 8.86
C TRP A 195 31.61 -6.16 9.68
N LYS A 196 32.78 -6.77 9.70
CA LYS A 196 33.24 -7.51 10.88
C LYS A 196 34.36 -6.65 11.48
N PRO A 197 34.31 -6.27 12.77
CA PRO A 197 35.52 -5.84 13.46
C PRO A 197 36.55 -6.98 13.48
#